data_AF-W1W0W5-F1
#
_entry.id   AF-W1W0W5-F1
#
_cell.length_a   1.000
_cell.length_b   1.000
_cell.length_c   1.000
_cell.angle_alpha   90.00
_cell.angle_beta   90.00
_cell.angle_gamma   90.00
#
_symmetry.space_group_name_H-M   'P 1'
#
loop_
_entity.id
_entity.type
_entity.pdbx_description
1 polymer ?
#
loop_
_entity_poly.entity_id
_entity_poly.type
_entity_poly.pdbx_seq_one_letter_code
_entity_poly.pdbx_strand_id
1 'polypeptide(L)'
;MSMFCYQCEQSAAPGGCTVQGVCGKTAPVANLQDELTAALVGLARALDVKGQTKEGVDYLMRGLFMCVTNVNFSEDRVQEFIDEVNAYHAKIDSAAQNFDWEQLWKGEEDIVSLRSTLLLGMRGMAAYAWHAARLGFHDPEVDAWFIKGMVEFAKDHSAEEWLNLLMEFGQINLKCMAILDKANTETYGTPVPTTVPLTVEPGPFIVVTGHDLHDLNQLLEQTDGKGVNIYTHGEMLPCHAYPELKKHPQLKGNFGTAWQNQQKEFVDVPGAFLFTTNCIMPPKENYRANIFTTDMVGFDGCAHVEEKADGTKDFSAVIERAIELGGYKEAQEFTGINGGHEVTTGFGHGTVLGIADKVIDAVKAGAIKHFFLVGGCDGAKVG
;
A
#
# COMPACT_ATOMS: atom_id res chain seq x y z
N MET A 1 2.07 -12.55 26.89
CA MET A 1 2.12 -11.49 25.86
C MET A 1 0.72 -11.39 25.29
N SER A 2 0.14 -10.19 25.15
CA SER A 2 -1.22 -10.06 24.58
C SER A 2 -1.21 -10.08 23.04
N MET A 3 -0.04 -9.82 22.45
CA MET A 3 0.26 -9.92 21.02
C MET A 3 1.75 -10.20 20.81
N PHE A 4 2.17 -10.45 19.56
CA PHE A 4 3.57 -10.36 19.14
C PHE A 4 3.65 -9.80 17.72
N CYS A 5 4.40 -8.73 17.49
CA CYS A 5 4.59 -8.18 16.15
C CYS A 5 5.91 -7.41 16.03
N TYR A 6 6.72 -7.78 15.04
CA TYR A 6 8.03 -7.17 14.76
C TYR A 6 8.25 -6.77 13.30
N GLN A 7 7.16 -6.65 12.53
CA GLN A 7 7.27 -6.54 11.07
C GLN A 7 7.78 -5.20 10.53
N CYS A 8 7.78 -4.15 11.35
CA CYS A 8 8.21 -2.82 10.93
C CYS A 8 9.46 -2.38 11.69
N GLU A 9 10.22 -1.48 11.06
CA GLU A 9 11.43 -0.88 11.60
C GLU A 9 11.20 -0.24 13.00
N GLN A 10 10.01 0.28 13.22
CA GLN A 10 9.62 0.97 14.45
C GLN A 10 9.14 0.04 15.56
N SER A 11 9.23 -1.28 15.39
CA SER A 11 8.83 -2.23 16.43
C SER A 11 9.56 -1.96 17.75
N ALA A 12 8.88 -2.23 18.88
CA ALA A 12 9.44 -1.98 20.20
C ALA A 12 10.70 -2.84 20.41
N ALA A 13 11.84 -2.19 20.65
CA ALA A 13 13.11 -2.86 20.84
C ALA A 13 13.41 -3.10 22.34
N PRO A 14 14.11 -4.19 22.69
CA PRO A 14 14.40 -5.37 21.86
C PRO A 14 13.24 -6.40 21.89
N GLY A 15 12.97 -7.05 20.75
CA GLY A 15 12.10 -8.25 20.70
C GLY A 15 10.67 -8.06 20.18
N GLY A 16 10.29 -6.88 19.69
CA GLY A 16 8.99 -6.65 19.05
C GLY A 16 7.90 -6.13 20.01
N CYS A 17 6.76 -5.77 19.42
CA CYS A 17 5.62 -5.24 20.16
C CYS A 17 4.83 -6.37 20.82
N THR A 18 4.70 -6.37 22.15
CA THR A 18 4.09 -7.48 22.93
C THR A 18 2.82 -7.11 23.70
N VAL A 19 2.48 -5.81 23.74
CA VAL A 19 1.30 -5.26 24.42
C VAL A 19 0.44 -4.44 23.46
N GLN A 20 1.06 -3.47 22.80
CA GLN A 20 0.48 -2.65 21.73
C GLN A 20 1.59 -2.32 20.73
N GLY A 21 1.25 -2.22 19.44
CA GLY A 21 2.17 -1.77 18.41
C GLY A 21 2.56 -0.31 18.57
N VAL A 22 3.83 0.02 18.28
CA VAL A 22 4.28 1.43 18.22
C VAL A 22 3.49 2.24 17.17
N CYS A 23 3.01 1.56 16.12
CA CYS A 23 2.10 2.13 15.13
C CYS A 23 0.67 2.40 15.64
N GLY A 24 0.34 2.01 16.88
CA GLY A 24 -0.98 2.12 17.48
C GLY A 24 -1.83 0.85 17.38
N LYS A 25 -1.39 -0.19 16.64
CA LYS A 25 -2.13 -1.45 16.49
C LYS A 25 -2.39 -2.11 17.84
N THR A 26 -3.65 -2.40 18.14
CA THR A 26 -4.06 -3.04 19.39
C THR A 26 -3.76 -4.54 19.35
N ALA A 27 -3.72 -5.18 20.52
CA ALA A 27 -3.51 -6.62 20.60
C ALA A 27 -4.59 -7.46 19.89
N PRO A 28 -5.90 -7.14 20.01
CA PRO A 28 -6.93 -7.86 19.26
C PRO A 28 -6.73 -7.79 17.74
N VAL A 29 -6.49 -6.60 17.17
CA VAL A 29 -6.21 -6.44 15.73
C VAL A 29 -4.96 -7.22 15.32
N ALA A 30 -3.91 -7.22 16.14
CA ALA A 30 -2.70 -7.98 15.84
C ALA A 30 -2.98 -9.49 15.79
N ASN A 31 -3.73 -10.02 16.74
CA ASN A 31 -4.07 -11.44 16.79
C ASN A 31 -5.02 -11.83 15.64
N LEU A 32 -5.99 -10.98 15.28
CA LEU A 32 -6.83 -11.19 14.10
C LEU A 32 -6.03 -11.21 12.79
N GLN A 33 -4.99 -10.38 12.65
CA GLN A 33 -4.11 -10.43 11.46
C GLN A 33 -3.26 -11.72 11.42
N ASP A 34 -2.92 -12.28 12.57
CA ASP A 34 -2.27 -13.59 12.69
C ASP A 34 -3.25 -14.72 12.33
N GLU A 35 -4.48 -14.67 12.82
CA GLU A 35 -5.58 -15.59 12.45
C GLU A 35 -5.90 -15.53 10.95
N LEU A 36 -5.94 -14.33 10.36
CA LEU A 36 -6.10 -14.14 8.92
C LEU A 36 -4.95 -14.82 8.17
N THR A 37 -3.70 -14.61 8.59
CA THR A 37 -2.54 -15.28 7.97
C THR A 37 -2.70 -16.81 8.01
N ALA A 38 -3.20 -17.36 9.12
CA ALA A 38 -3.47 -18.78 9.26
C ALA A 38 -4.60 -19.29 8.36
N ALA A 39 -5.66 -18.50 8.17
CA ALA A 39 -6.73 -18.81 7.23
C ALA A 39 -6.26 -18.79 5.77
N LEU A 40 -5.38 -17.84 5.41
CA LEU A 40 -4.78 -17.76 4.07
C LEU A 40 -3.89 -18.98 3.76
N VAL A 41 -3.19 -19.56 4.75
CA VAL A 41 -2.49 -20.85 4.57
C VAL A 41 -3.49 -21.97 4.25
N GLY A 42 -4.62 -22.03 4.95
CA GLY A 42 -5.67 -23.02 4.68
C GLY A 42 -6.21 -22.91 3.26
N LEU A 43 -6.56 -21.68 2.85
CA LEU A 43 -6.98 -21.39 1.48
C LEU A 43 -5.92 -21.78 0.44
N ALA A 44 -4.64 -21.46 0.67
CA ALA A 44 -3.56 -21.82 -0.24
C ALA A 44 -3.41 -23.34 -0.38
N ARG A 45 -3.50 -24.10 0.72
CA ARG A 45 -3.50 -25.57 0.68
C ARG A 45 -4.67 -26.13 -0.12
N ALA A 46 -5.86 -25.54 0.02
CA ALA A 46 -7.03 -25.95 -0.76
C ALA A 46 -6.83 -25.69 -2.26
N LEU A 47 -6.28 -24.52 -2.62
CA LEU A 47 -5.98 -24.16 -4.01
C LEU A 47 -4.88 -25.03 -4.62
N ASP A 48 -3.85 -25.40 -3.85
CA ASP A 48 -2.76 -26.29 -4.28
C ASP A 48 -3.28 -27.69 -4.67
N VAL A 49 -4.27 -28.20 -3.92
CA VAL A 49 -4.86 -29.53 -4.17
C VAL A 49 -5.96 -29.51 -5.23
N LYS A 50 -6.84 -28.50 -5.22
CA LYS A 50 -8.03 -28.45 -6.09
C LYS A 50 -7.80 -27.70 -7.40
N GLY A 51 -6.73 -26.93 -7.47
CA GLY A 51 -6.41 -26.05 -8.59
C GLY A 51 -6.63 -24.58 -8.26
N GLN A 52 -5.74 -23.76 -8.79
CA GLN A 52 -5.77 -22.31 -8.69
C GLN A 52 -7.00 -21.71 -9.36
N THR A 53 -7.60 -20.72 -8.69
CA THR A 53 -8.65 -19.86 -9.24
C THR A 53 -8.24 -18.40 -9.09
N LYS A 54 -8.71 -17.52 -9.98
CA LYS A 54 -8.44 -16.07 -9.87
C LYS A 54 -8.94 -15.51 -8.53
N GLU A 55 -10.20 -15.79 -8.19
CA GLU A 55 -10.81 -15.32 -6.95
C GLU A 55 -10.06 -15.80 -5.69
N GLY A 56 -9.53 -17.03 -5.71
CA GLY A 56 -8.71 -17.54 -4.60
C GLY A 56 -7.39 -16.80 -4.46
N VAL A 57 -6.70 -16.50 -5.56
CA VAL A 57 -5.47 -15.70 -5.55
C VAL A 57 -5.77 -14.25 -5.12
N ASP A 58 -6.90 -13.68 -5.55
CA ASP A 58 -7.34 -12.36 -5.12
C ASP A 58 -7.54 -12.30 -3.59
N TYR A 59 -8.15 -13.33 -2.97
CA TYR A 59 -8.22 -13.42 -1.51
C TYR A 59 -6.83 -13.51 -0.84
N LEU A 60 -5.88 -14.26 -1.42
CA LEU A 60 -4.51 -14.32 -0.92
C LEU A 60 -3.83 -12.95 -0.96
N MET A 61 -3.91 -12.24 -2.08
CA MET A 61 -3.32 -10.91 -2.25
C MET A 61 -3.94 -9.90 -1.27
N ARG A 62 -5.27 -9.82 -1.23
CA ARG A 62 -6.00 -8.87 -0.38
C ARG A 62 -5.72 -9.11 1.10
N GLY A 63 -5.73 -10.37 1.55
CA GLY A 63 -5.48 -10.71 2.95
C GLY A 63 -4.04 -10.44 3.39
N LEU A 64 -3.06 -10.76 2.55
CA LEU A 64 -1.67 -10.42 2.81
C LEU A 64 -1.45 -8.91 2.86
N PHE A 65 -2.08 -8.15 1.95
CA PHE A 65 -2.00 -6.70 1.94
C PHE A 65 -2.67 -6.06 3.17
N MET A 66 -3.83 -6.56 3.58
CA MET A 66 -4.53 -6.09 4.80
C MET A 66 -3.64 -6.15 6.06
N CYS A 67 -2.71 -7.10 6.12
CA CYS A 67 -1.78 -7.27 7.23
C CYS A 67 -0.50 -6.43 7.15
N VAL A 68 -0.30 -5.63 6.09
CA VAL A 68 0.81 -4.67 5.99
C VAL A 68 0.67 -3.59 7.07
N THR A 69 1.81 -3.08 7.55
CA THR A 69 1.85 -2.02 8.57
C THR A 69 1.07 -0.81 8.11
N ASN A 70 0.21 -0.29 8.98
CA ASN A 70 -0.61 0.90 8.72
C ASN A 70 -1.60 0.75 7.56
N VAL A 71 -2.10 -0.46 7.27
CA VAL A 71 -3.23 -0.67 6.35
C VAL A 71 -4.55 -0.70 7.13
N ASN A 72 -4.75 -1.69 8.01
CA ASN A 72 -6.04 -1.90 8.67
C ASN A 72 -5.90 -2.02 10.20
N PHE A 73 -6.70 -1.24 10.92
CA PHE A 73 -6.80 -1.20 12.38
C PHE A 73 -8.22 -1.53 12.89
N SER A 74 -9.14 -1.91 12.01
CA SER A 74 -10.53 -2.22 12.36
C SER A 74 -10.66 -3.71 12.68
N GLU A 75 -11.07 -4.04 13.90
CA GLU A 75 -11.30 -5.44 14.32
C GLU A 75 -12.40 -6.09 13.48
N ASP A 76 -13.53 -5.39 13.31
CA ASP A 76 -14.69 -5.86 12.56
C ASP A 76 -14.33 -6.17 11.10
N ARG A 77 -13.64 -5.27 10.41
CA ARG A 77 -13.28 -5.49 8.99
C ARG A 77 -12.29 -6.65 8.80
N VAL A 78 -11.34 -6.82 9.73
CA VAL A 78 -10.41 -7.95 9.66
C VAL A 78 -11.16 -9.25 9.90
N GLN A 79 -12.08 -9.28 10.87
CA GLN A 79 -12.93 -10.46 11.13
C GLN A 79 -13.84 -10.80 9.95
N GLU A 80 -14.52 -9.81 9.37
CA GLU A 80 -15.36 -9.98 8.17
C GLU A 80 -14.56 -10.60 7.03
N PHE A 81 -13.32 -10.14 6.81
CA PHE A 81 -12.46 -10.67 5.77
C PHE A 81 -11.98 -12.11 6.06
N ILE A 82 -11.72 -12.45 7.34
CA ILE A 82 -11.44 -13.84 7.76
C ILE A 82 -12.64 -14.74 7.44
N ASP A 83 -13.85 -14.28 7.71
CA ASP A 83 -15.09 -15.02 7.46
C ASP A 83 -15.30 -15.23 5.95
N GLU A 84 -15.03 -14.22 5.11
CA GLU A 84 -15.04 -14.35 3.65
C GLU A 84 -14.03 -15.39 3.15
N VAL A 85 -12.78 -15.31 3.61
CA VAL A 85 -11.71 -16.27 3.26
C VAL A 85 -12.11 -17.68 3.66
N ASN A 86 -12.61 -17.88 4.88
CA ASN A 86 -13.05 -19.19 5.36
C ASN A 86 -14.27 -19.71 4.60
N ALA A 87 -15.22 -18.85 4.25
CA ALA A 87 -16.37 -19.22 3.44
C ALA A 87 -15.97 -19.64 2.03
N TYR A 88 -14.99 -18.96 1.41
CA TYR A 88 -14.44 -19.34 0.11
C TYR A 88 -13.63 -20.64 0.19
N HIS A 89 -12.76 -20.75 1.20
CA HIS A 89 -11.98 -21.96 1.49
C HIS A 89 -12.89 -23.19 1.65
N ALA A 90 -13.97 -23.10 2.43
CA ALA A 90 -14.91 -24.19 2.63
C ALA A 90 -15.64 -24.64 1.34
N LYS A 91 -15.84 -23.73 0.37
CA LYS A 91 -16.40 -24.06 -0.96
C LYS A 91 -15.40 -24.86 -1.81
N ILE A 92 -14.10 -24.63 -1.64
CA ILE A 92 -13.04 -25.30 -2.40
C ILE A 92 -12.69 -26.66 -1.76
N ASP A 93 -12.29 -26.64 -0.49
CA ASP A 93 -11.92 -27.84 0.24
C ASP A 93 -12.00 -27.64 1.76
N SER A 94 -13.13 -28.00 2.36
CA SER A 94 -13.30 -27.95 3.83
C SER A 94 -12.37 -28.91 4.60
N ALA A 95 -11.68 -29.84 3.92
CA ALA A 95 -10.75 -30.75 4.57
C ALA A 95 -9.33 -30.17 4.69
N ALA A 96 -8.99 -29.14 3.92
CA ALA A 96 -7.72 -28.44 4.06
C ALA A 96 -7.70 -27.69 5.41
N GLN A 97 -6.66 -27.91 6.20
CA GLN A 97 -6.56 -27.31 7.52
C GLN A 97 -5.90 -25.93 7.44
N ASN A 98 -6.47 -24.97 8.16
CA ASN A 98 -5.81 -23.71 8.47
C ASN A 98 -4.50 -23.97 9.25
N PHE A 99 -3.60 -23.00 9.25
CA PHE A 99 -2.41 -23.05 10.11
C PHE A 99 -2.80 -22.82 11.58
N ASP A 100 -1.98 -23.28 12.52
CA ASP A 100 -2.11 -22.85 13.91
C ASP A 100 -1.46 -21.47 14.06
N TRP A 101 -2.29 -20.43 14.18
CA TRP A 101 -1.81 -19.04 14.26
C TRP A 101 -0.87 -18.82 15.45
N GLU A 102 -1.00 -19.60 16.53
CA GLU A 102 -0.10 -19.50 17.66
C GLU A 102 1.33 -19.94 17.35
N GLN A 103 1.56 -20.67 16.24
CA GLN A 103 2.88 -21.13 15.82
C GLN A 103 3.60 -20.15 14.90
N LEU A 104 2.95 -19.08 14.42
CA LEU A 104 3.51 -18.14 13.43
C LEU A 104 4.86 -17.58 13.85
N TRP A 105 5.04 -17.35 15.15
CA TRP A 105 6.23 -16.72 15.72
C TRP A 105 6.99 -17.63 16.70
N LYS A 106 6.62 -18.92 16.77
CA LYS A 106 7.29 -19.92 17.62
C LYS A 106 8.23 -20.79 16.78
N GLY A 107 9.36 -21.17 17.38
CA GLY A 107 10.34 -22.05 16.76
C GLY A 107 11.76 -21.73 17.19
N GLU A 108 12.72 -22.39 16.54
CA GLU A 108 14.13 -22.03 16.57
C GLU A 108 14.33 -20.64 15.93
N GLU A 109 15.22 -19.82 16.48
CA GLU A 109 15.33 -18.39 16.17
C GLU A 109 15.66 -18.13 14.70
N ASP A 110 16.65 -18.85 14.15
CA ASP A 110 17.05 -18.70 12.75
C ASP A 110 15.94 -19.15 11.80
N ILE A 111 15.25 -20.24 12.11
CA ILE A 111 14.10 -20.73 11.32
C ILE A 111 12.94 -19.72 11.34
N VAL A 112 12.61 -19.17 12.51
CA VAL A 112 11.55 -18.16 12.64
C VAL A 112 11.93 -16.88 11.87
N SER A 113 13.21 -16.48 11.90
CA SER A 113 13.72 -15.34 11.14
C SER A 113 13.54 -15.54 9.62
N LEU A 114 13.94 -16.70 9.09
CA LEU A 114 13.82 -17.03 7.67
C LEU A 114 12.36 -17.12 7.21
N ARG A 115 11.53 -17.84 7.96
CA ARG A 115 10.08 -17.98 7.69
C ARG A 115 9.38 -16.61 7.69
N SER A 116 9.75 -15.74 8.63
CA SER A 116 9.16 -14.42 8.75
C SER A 116 9.63 -13.47 7.65
N THR A 117 10.88 -13.59 7.21
CA THR A 117 11.36 -12.86 6.03
C THR A 117 10.49 -13.16 4.81
N LEU A 118 10.11 -14.43 4.61
CA LEU A 118 9.22 -14.80 3.53
C LEU A 118 7.84 -14.18 3.68
N LEU A 119 7.17 -14.39 4.82
CA LEU A 119 5.81 -13.90 5.05
C LEU A 119 5.73 -12.37 4.91
N LEU A 120 6.65 -11.65 5.54
CA LEU A 120 6.66 -10.19 5.50
C LEU A 120 6.98 -9.67 4.09
N GLY A 121 7.85 -10.34 3.35
CA GLY A 121 8.09 -10.07 1.94
C GLY A 121 6.84 -10.30 1.08
N MET A 122 6.13 -11.41 1.29
CA MET A 122 4.90 -11.74 0.56
C MET A 122 3.79 -10.72 0.80
N ARG A 123 3.69 -10.14 2.01
CA ARG A 123 2.78 -9.02 2.28
C ARG A 123 3.07 -7.80 1.40
N GLY A 124 4.35 -7.48 1.18
CA GLY A 124 4.76 -6.43 0.24
C GLY A 124 4.47 -6.76 -1.22
N MET A 125 4.79 -7.98 -1.65
CA MET A 125 4.50 -8.46 -3.01
C MET A 125 2.99 -8.45 -3.31
N ALA A 126 2.16 -8.80 -2.33
CA ALA A 126 0.71 -8.78 -2.43
C ALA A 126 0.16 -7.38 -2.72
N ALA A 127 0.72 -6.35 -2.10
CA ALA A 127 0.33 -4.96 -2.39
C ALA A 127 0.60 -4.61 -3.87
N TYR A 128 1.79 -4.95 -4.39
CA TYR A 128 2.12 -4.67 -5.79
C TYR A 128 1.25 -5.46 -6.77
N ALA A 129 1.05 -6.75 -6.50
CA ALA A 129 0.23 -7.62 -7.34
C ALA A 129 -1.23 -7.18 -7.35
N TRP A 130 -1.76 -6.75 -6.20
CA TRP A 130 -3.12 -6.24 -6.10
C TRP A 130 -3.31 -4.97 -6.96
N HIS A 131 -2.41 -3.99 -6.87
CA HIS A 131 -2.48 -2.79 -7.72
C HIS A 131 -2.41 -3.11 -9.21
N ALA A 132 -1.61 -4.11 -9.62
CA ALA A 132 -1.60 -4.56 -11.00
C ALA A 132 -2.93 -5.22 -11.40
N ALA A 133 -3.47 -6.09 -10.54
CA ALA A 133 -4.74 -6.79 -10.75
C ALA A 133 -5.93 -5.83 -10.90
N ARG A 134 -5.94 -4.74 -10.13
CA ARG A 134 -6.92 -3.63 -10.23
C ARG A 134 -6.95 -3.00 -11.62
N LEU A 135 -5.83 -3.02 -12.33
CA LEU A 135 -5.69 -2.52 -13.70
C LEU A 135 -5.89 -3.63 -14.75
N GLY A 136 -6.24 -4.85 -14.33
CA GLY A 136 -6.43 -6.01 -15.20
C GLY A 136 -5.14 -6.74 -15.58
N PHE A 137 -4.02 -6.44 -14.93
CA PHE A 137 -2.72 -7.08 -15.19
C PHE A 137 -2.44 -8.18 -14.18
N HIS A 138 -2.13 -9.37 -14.68
CA HIS A 138 -1.78 -10.54 -13.88
C HIS A 138 -0.62 -11.29 -14.55
N ASP A 139 0.10 -12.09 -13.77
CA ASP A 139 1.10 -13.01 -14.28
C ASP A 139 0.91 -14.40 -13.65
N PRO A 140 0.76 -15.46 -14.45
CA PRO A 140 0.49 -16.79 -13.93
C PRO A 140 1.54 -17.31 -12.96
N GLU A 141 2.82 -16.93 -13.11
CA GLU A 141 3.87 -17.38 -12.19
C GLU A 141 3.79 -16.64 -10.86
N VAL A 142 3.51 -15.33 -10.87
CA VAL A 142 3.29 -14.56 -9.63
C VAL A 142 2.05 -15.08 -8.88
N ASP A 143 0.95 -15.29 -9.60
CA ASP A 143 -0.30 -15.79 -9.02
C ASP A 143 -0.12 -17.19 -8.41
N ALA A 144 0.54 -18.10 -9.12
CA ALA A 144 0.86 -19.44 -8.62
C ALA A 144 1.80 -19.39 -7.41
N TRP A 145 2.68 -18.38 -7.35
CA TRP A 145 3.63 -18.26 -6.25
C TRP A 145 2.97 -17.84 -4.94
N PHE A 146 1.89 -17.05 -4.95
CA PHE A 146 1.15 -16.78 -3.70
C PHE A 146 0.65 -18.08 -3.05
N ILE A 147 0.20 -19.04 -3.85
CA ILE A 147 -0.22 -20.36 -3.36
C ILE A 147 0.99 -21.13 -2.82
N LYS A 148 2.04 -21.29 -3.64
CA LYS A 148 3.27 -21.99 -3.24
C LYS A 148 3.86 -21.39 -1.96
N GLY A 149 4.05 -20.07 -1.92
CA GLY A 149 4.64 -19.35 -0.81
C GLY A 149 3.91 -19.57 0.51
N MET A 150 2.57 -19.50 0.50
CA MET A 150 1.76 -19.73 1.71
C MET A 150 1.76 -21.21 2.14
N VAL A 151 1.82 -22.14 1.19
CA VAL A 151 1.95 -23.58 1.48
C VAL A 151 3.32 -23.90 2.07
N GLU A 152 4.40 -23.40 1.45
CA GLU A 152 5.78 -23.62 1.91
C GLU A 152 6.09 -22.91 3.22
N PHE A 153 5.50 -21.74 3.46
CA PHE A 153 5.58 -21.01 4.74
C PHE A 153 5.18 -21.90 5.93
N ALA A 154 4.22 -22.79 5.72
CA ALA A 154 3.64 -23.64 6.75
C ALA A 154 4.30 -25.03 6.89
N LYS A 155 5.41 -25.27 6.19
CA LYS A 155 6.19 -26.51 6.25
C LYS A 155 7.49 -26.30 7.04
N ASP A 156 8.04 -27.40 7.53
CA ASP A 156 9.38 -27.42 8.11
C ASP A 156 10.42 -27.50 6.98
N HIS A 157 11.44 -26.66 7.08
CA HIS A 157 12.56 -26.61 6.17
C HIS A 157 13.86 -26.50 6.97
N SER A 158 14.94 -27.05 6.42
CA SER A 158 16.29 -26.69 6.86
C SER A 158 16.60 -25.23 6.51
N ALA A 159 17.62 -24.66 7.16
CA ALA A 159 18.06 -23.29 6.86
C ALA A 159 18.46 -23.11 5.39
N GLU A 160 19.08 -24.13 4.75
CA GLU A 160 19.45 -24.08 3.34
C GLU A 160 18.24 -24.07 2.40
N GLU A 161 17.23 -24.89 2.69
CA GLU A 161 15.97 -24.90 1.93
C GLU A 161 15.23 -23.57 2.04
N TRP A 162 15.18 -22.97 3.24
CA TRP A 162 14.65 -21.63 3.44
C TRP A 162 15.38 -20.57 2.62
N LEU A 163 16.72 -20.58 2.63
CA LEU A 163 17.50 -19.62 1.84
C LEU A 163 17.21 -19.75 0.35
N ASN A 164 17.09 -20.98 -0.16
CA ASN A 164 16.72 -21.22 -1.56
C ASN A 164 15.32 -20.69 -1.88
N LEU A 165 14.34 -20.93 -0.99
CA LEU A 165 12.97 -20.44 -1.14
C LEU A 165 12.92 -18.90 -1.13
N LEU A 166 13.70 -18.24 -0.27
CA LEU A 166 13.80 -16.78 -0.22
C LEU A 166 14.44 -16.18 -1.49
N MET A 167 15.45 -16.85 -2.05
CA MET A 167 16.05 -16.43 -3.31
C MET A 167 15.07 -16.57 -4.49
N GLU A 168 14.29 -17.65 -4.51
CA GLU A 168 13.22 -17.83 -5.49
C GLU A 168 12.14 -16.73 -5.32
N PHE A 169 11.69 -16.49 -4.09
CA PHE A 169 10.75 -15.42 -3.78
C PHE A 169 11.25 -14.06 -4.28
N GLY A 170 12.54 -13.73 -4.09
CA GLY A 170 13.12 -12.48 -4.57
C GLY A 170 13.01 -12.30 -6.09
N GLN A 171 13.17 -13.37 -6.87
CA GLN A 171 13.01 -13.34 -8.33
C GLN A 171 11.55 -13.10 -8.73
N ILE A 172 10.61 -13.73 -8.04
CA ILE A 172 9.18 -13.59 -8.29
C ILE A 172 8.69 -12.21 -7.88
N ASN A 173 9.18 -11.66 -6.76
CA ASN A 173 8.87 -10.30 -6.35
C ASN A 173 9.38 -9.26 -7.36
N LEU A 174 10.57 -9.46 -7.92
CA LEU A 174 11.07 -8.61 -9.02
C LEU A 174 10.16 -8.67 -10.25
N LYS A 175 9.65 -9.86 -10.59
CA LYS A 175 8.67 -10.04 -11.67
C LYS A 175 7.36 -9.31 -11.36
N CYS A 176 6.86 -9.42 -10.12
CA CYS A 176 5.68 -8.71 -9.62
C CYS A 176 5.82 -7.19 -9.81
N MET A 177 6.96 -6.60 -9.41
CA MET A 177 7.24 -5.18 -9.62
C MET A 177 7.23 -4.79 -11.10
N ALA A 178 7.78 -5.64 -11.99
CA ALA A 178 7.75 -5.39 -13.43
C ALA A 178 6.34 -5.40 -14.02
N ILE A 179 5.43 -6.22 -13.47
CA ILE A 179 4.02 -6.25 -13.88
C ILE A 179 3.30 -4.98 -13.44
N LEU A 180 3.53 -4.52 -12.20
CA LEU A 180 2.96 -3.25 -11.73
C LEU A 180 3.48 -2.05 -12.52
N ASP A 181 4.78 -2.01 -12.83
CA ASP A 181 5.37 -1.00 -13.71
C ASP A 181 4.64 -0.96 -15.06
N LYS A 182 4.51 -2.12 -15.70
CA LYS A 182 3.79 -2.27 -16.97
C LYS A 182 2.34 -1.80 -16.84
N ALA A 183 1.63 -2.25 -15.81
CA ALA A 183 0.23 -1.91 -15.59
C ALA A 183 0.02 -0.39 -15.51
N ASN A 184 0.83 0.29 -14.70
CA ASN A 184 0.75 1.74 -14.55
C ASN A 184 1.18 2.49 -15.81
N THR A 185 2.28 2.09 -16.45
CA THR A 185 2.83 2.80 -17.62
C THR A 185 1.99 2.60 -18.89
N GLU A 186 1.40 1.41 -19.09
CA GLU A 186 0.47 1.17 -20.20
C GLU A 186 -0.88 1.84 -19.99
N THR A 187 -1.34 1.97 -18.73
CA THR A 187 -2.64 2.61 -18.44
C THR A 187 -2.55 4.13 -18.42
N TYR A 188 -1.52 4.68 -17.76
CA TYR A 188 -1.44 6.12 -17.48
C TYR A 188 -0.32 6.86 -18.24
N GLY A 189 0.43 6.13 -19.06
CA GLY A 189 1.56 6.61 -19.83
C GLY A 189 2.89 6.55 -19.07
N THR A 190 4.00 6.57 -19.81
CA THR A 190 5.34 6.59 -19.20
C THR A 190 5.54 7.90 -18.40
N PRO A 191 6.00 7.83 -17.14
CA PRO A 191 6.32 9.01 -16.34
C PRO A 191 7.23 9.99 -17.07
N VAL A 192 6.94 11.29 -16.95
CA VAL A 192 7.77 12.38 -17.47
C VAL A 192 8.19 13.34 -16.36
N PRO A 193 9.41 13.90 -16.40
CA PRO A 193 9.88 14.86 -15.42
C PRO A 193 8.87 15.99 -15.23
N THR A 194 8.40 16.13 -14.00
CA THR A 194 7.31 17.04 -13.66
C THR A 194 7.63 17.76 -12.36
N THR A 195 7.56 19.08 -12.40
CA THR A 195 7.54 19.95 -11.23
C THR A 195 6.13 20.00 -10.67
N VAL A 196 5.99 19.77 -9.37
CA VAL A 196 4.72 19.70 -8.64
C VAL A 196 4.72 20.78 -7.56
N PRO A 197 3.74 21.71 -7.57
CA PRO A 197 3.66 22.74 -6.55
C PRO A 197 3.18 22.15 -5.21
N LEU A 198 3.59 22.78 -4.12
CA LEU A 198 3.13 22.49 -2.76
C LEU A 198 2.04 23.48 -2.28
N THR A 199 1.68 24.45 -3.12
CA THR A 199 0.62 25.42 -2.85
C THR A 199 -0.76 24.74 -2.89
N VAL A 200 -1.60 25.02 -1.88
CA VAL A 200 -3.01 24.65 -1.89
C VAL A 200 -3.84 25.87 -2.28
N GLU A 201 -4.62 25.71 -3.34
CA GLU A 201 -5.45 26.76 -3.94
C GLU A 201 -6.70 27.03 -3.10
N PRO A 202 -7.29 28.24 -3.17
CA PRO A 202 -8.58 28.52 -2.55
C PRO A 202 -9.69 27.57 -3.03
N GLY A 203 -10.61 27.27 -2.12
CA GLY A 203 -11.81 26.47 -2.38
C GLY A 203 -11.71 25.01 -1.93
N PRO A 204 -12.80 24.23 -2.09
CA PRO A 204 -12.90 22.84 -1.66
C PRO A 204 -11.79 21.95 -2.22
N PHE A 205 -11.29 21.02 -1.41
CA PHE A 205 -10.27 20.08 -1.86
C PHE A 205 -10.30 18.71 -1.16
N ILE A 206 -9.77 17.71 -1.87
CA ILE A 206 -9.51 16.36 -1.38
C ILE A 206 -8.01 16.09 -1.44
N VAL A 207 -7.46 15.50 -0.39
CA VAL A 207 -6.09 14.98 -0.35
C VAL A 207 -6.14 13.46 -0.49
N VAL A 208 -5.59 12.91 -1.58
CA VAL A 208 -5.48 11.47 -1.83
C VAL A 208 -4.11 10.97 -1.38
N THR A 209 -4.09 9.91 -0.60
CA THR A 209 -2.85 9.27 -0.12
C THR A 209 -2.88 7.76 -0.28
N GLY A 210 -1.73 7.12 -0.09
CA GLY A 210 -1.50 5.72 -0.46
C GLY A 210 -0.82 5.63 -1.82
N HIS A 211 -1.24 4.66 -2.64
CA HIS A 211 -0.51 4.27 -3.86
C HIS A 211 -1.42 3.95 -5.06
N ASP A 212 -2.73 3.84 -4.88
CA ASP A 212 -3.62 3.33 -5.93
C ASP A 212 -3.95 4.41 -6.97
N LEU A 213 -3.34 4.30 -8.16
CA LEU A 213 -3.57 5.22 -9.27
C LEU A 213 -4.95 5.03 -9.92
N HIS A 214 -5.57 3.87 -9.75
CA HIS A 214 -6.88 3.57 -10.31
C HIS A 214 -8.00 4.28 -9.54
N ASP A 215 -7.92 4.27 -8.22
CA ASP A 215 -8.78 5.06 -7.33
C ASP A 215 -8.63 6.56 -7.60
N LEU A 216 -7.39 7.04 -7.79
CA LEU A 216 -7.17 8.43 -8.19
C LEU A 216 -7.83 8.76 -9.54
N ASN A 217 -7.67 7.90 -10.55
CA ASN A 217 -8.30 8.12 -11.85
C ASN A 217 -9.83 8.20 -11.74
N GLN A 218 -10.44 7.25 -11.04
CA GLN A 218 -11.89 7.25 -10.80
C GLN A 218 -12.35 8.50 -10.02
N LEU A 219 -11.57 8.95 -9.04
CA LEU A 219 -11.85 10.20 -8.31
C LEU A 219 -11.75 11.43 -9.22
N LEU A 220 -10.73 11.51 -10.07
CA LEU A 220 -10.55 12.60 -11.02
C LEU A 220 -11.73 12.68 -11.99
N GLU A 221 -12.17 11.55 -12.54
CA GLU A 221 -13.37 11.47 -13.40
C GLU A 221 -14.62 11.96 -12.66
N GLN A 222 -14.81 11.55 -11.40
CA GLN A 222 -15.99 11.91 -10.61
C GLN A 222 -15.96 13.35 -10.08
N THR A 223 -14.80 14.00 -10.03
CA THR A 223 -14.64 15.40 -9.58
C THR A 223 -14.62 16.42 -10.70
N ASP A 224 -14.60 15.96 -11.96
CA ASP A 224 -14.60 16.85 -13.11
C ASP A 224 -15.80 17.81 -13.10
N GLY A 225 -15.53 19.10 -13.30
CA GLY A 225 -16.55 20.15 -13.28
C GLY A 225 -17.21 20.46 -11.92
N LYS A 226 -16.81 19.82 -10.81
CA LYS A 226 -17.45 20.03 -9.49
C LYS A 226 -16.83 21.14 -8.64
N GLY A 227 -15.74 21.75 -9.11
CA GLY A 227 -15.05 22.82 -8.36
C GLY A 227 -14.31 22.32 -7.10
N VAL A 228 -13.91 21.05 -7.07
CA VAL A 228 -13.12 20.45 -5.99
C VAL A 228 -11.71 20.17 -6.52
N ASN A 229 -10.69 20.74 -5.86
CA ASN A 229 -9.30 20.49 -6.18
C ASN A 229 -8.82 19.16 -5.58
N ILE A 230 -7.92 18.47 -6.28
CA ILE A 230 -7.30 17.22 -5.85
C ILE A 230 -5.81 17.46 -5.58
N TYR A 231 -5.36 17.03 -4.40
CA TYR A 231 -3.97 17.04 -4.00
C TYR A 231 -3.52 15.61 -3.67
N THR A 232 -2.26 15.30 -3.98
CA THR A 232 -1.62 14.05 -3.55
C THR A 232 -0.97 14.22 -2.19
N HIS A 233 -0.73 13.13 -1.45
CA HIS A 233 0.08 13.13 -0.23
C HIS A 233 0.90 11.85 -0.13
N GLY A 234 2.14 11.98 0.36
CA GLY A 234 3.08 10.87 0.51
C GLY A 234 3.36 10.18 -0.83
N GLU A 235 3.08 8.88 -0.87
CA GLU A 235 3.42 7.98 -1.99
C GLU A 235 2.57 8.22 -3.25
N MET A 236 1.54 9.08 -3.20
CA MET A 236 0.78 9.50 -4.39
C MET A 236 1.51 10.56 -5.22
N LEU A 237 2.56 11.21 -4.70
CA LEU A 237 3.33 12.25 -5.42
C LEU A 237 3.74 11.86 -6.85
N PRO A 238 4.22 10.62 -7.14
CA PRO A 238 4.60 10.22 -8.49
C PRO A 238 3.47 10.24 -9.52
N CYS A 239 2.18 10.26 -9.11
CA CYS A 239 1.06 10.26 -10.06
C CYS A 239 1.11 11.48 -11.01
N HIS A 240 1.67 12.60 -10.56
CA HIS A 240 1.83 13.83 -11.35
C HIS A 240 2.73 13.65 -12.57
N ALA A 241 3.59 12.64 -12.58
CA ALA A 241 4.45 12.34 -13.72
C ALA A 241 3.72 11.59 -14.85
N TYR A 242 2.57 10.98 -14.58
CA TYR A 242 1.83 10.18 -15.56
C TYR A 242 0.97 11.09 -16.45
N PRO A 243 1.19 11.11 -17.78
CA PRO A 243 0.49 12.03 -18.69
C PRO A 243 -1.04 11.95 -18.63
N GLU A 244 -1.61 10.75 -18.51
CA GLU A 244 -3.07 10.58 -18.52
C GLU A 244 -3.74 11.08 -17.24
N LEU A 245 -3.03 11.05 -16.10
CA LEU A 245 -3.55 11.61 -14.83
C LEU A 245 -3.33 13.12 -14.78
N LYS A 246 -2.17 13.59 -15.22
CA LYS A 246 -1.77 15.00 -15.20
C LYS A 246 -2.66 15.91 -16.07
N LYS A 247 -3.32 15.35 -17.09
CA LYS A 247 -4.21 16.14 -17.97
C LYS A 247 -5.44 16.73 -17.24
N HIS A 248 -5.78 16.20 -16.07
CA HIS A 248 -6.93 16.65 -15.27
C HIS A 248 -6.61 17.96 -14.54
N PRO A 249 -7.26 19.10 -14.87
CA PRO A 249 -6.90 20.42 -14.35
C PRO A 249 -7.16 20.59 -12.84
N GLN A 250 -7.98 19.72 -12.25
CA GLN A 250 -8.24 19.67 -10.81
C GLN A 250 -7.15 18.94 -10.02
N LEU A 251 -6.27 18.17 -10.66
CA LEU A 251 -5.08 17.62 -10.00
C LEU A 251 -4.04 18.75 -9.87
N LYS A 252 -3.96 19.37 -8.69
CA LYS A 252 -3.26 20.65 -8.50
C LYS A 252 -1.81 20.51 -8.06
N GLY A 253 -1.54 19.68 -7.07
CA GLY A 253 -0.21 19.61 -6.44
C GLY A 253 -0.10 18.52 -5.39
N ASN A 254 0.93 18.62 -4.55
CA ASN A 254 1.16 17.71 -3.44
C ASN A 254 1.01 18.43 -2.10
N PHE A 255 0.20 17.86 -1.22
CA PHE A 255 -0.02 18.31 0.14
C PHE A 255 0.94 17.60 1.09
N GLY A 256 1.60 18.37 1.96
CA GLY A 256 2.38 17.83 3.07
C GLY A 256 3.63 17.07 2.64
N THR A 257 4.09 16.16 3.50
CA THR A 257 5.33 15.42 3.35
C THR A 257 5.10 13.90 3.41
N ALA A 258 5.96 13.16 4.12
CA ALA A 258 5.85 11.71 4.27
C ALA A 258 4.82 11.32 5.34
N TRP A 259 4.34 10.08 5.25
CA TRP A 259 3.19 9.57 5.97
C TRP A 259 3.21 9.77 7.50
N GLN A 260 4.38 9.75 8.13
CA GLN A 260 4.54 9.88 9.57
C GLN A 260 4.18 11.28 10.10
N ASN A 261 4.13 12.29 9.23
CA ASN A 261 3.77 13.65 9.59
C ASN A 261 2.26 13.93 9.50
N GLN A 262 1.46 13.01 8.98
CA GLN A 262 0.02 13.22 8.72
C GLN A 262 -0.76 13.72 9.94
N GLN A 263 -0.46 13.23 11.16
CA GLN A 263 -1.16 13.66 12.37
C GLN A 263 -0.91 15.13 12.73
N LYS A 264 0.18 15.73 12.23
CA LYS A 264 0.47 17.15 12.37
C LYS A 264 -0.06 17.92 11.18
N GLU A 265 0.13 17.38 9.98
CA GLU A 265 -0.21 18.04 8.72
C GLU A 265 -1.72 18.08 8.46
N PHE A 266 -2.52 17.14 9.00
CA PHE A 266 -3.96 17.05 8.73
C PHE A 266 -4.82 17.78 9.77
N VAL A 267 -4.20 18.24 10.87
CA VAL A 267 -4.91 18.96 11.94
C VAL A 267 -5.45 20.27 11.40
N ASP A 268 -6.75 20.50 11.64
CA ASP A 268 -7.48 21.72 11.29
C ASP A 268 -7.49 22.07 9.80
N VAL A 269 -7.13 21.11 8.94
CA VAL A 269 -7.22 21.23 7.48
C VAL A 269 -8.69 21.13 7.06
N PRO A 270 -9.24 22.15 6.37
CA PRO A 270 -10.64 22.16 5.92
C PRO A 270 -10.83 21.36 4.62
N GLY A 271 -10.29 20.14 4.56
CA GLY A 271 -10.36 19.25 3.39
C GLY A 271 -10.70 17.81 3.77
N ALA A 272 -11.13 17.03 2.78
CA ALA A 272 -11.36 15.59 2.95
C ALA A 272 -10.09 14.80 2.59
N PHE A 273 -9.92 13.62 3.18
CA PHE A 273 -8.75 12.76 2.98
C PHE A 273 -9.19 11.38 2.48
N LEU A 274 -8.65 10.92 1.36
CA LEU A 274 -8.89 9.58 0.82
C LEU A 274 -7.64 8.72 0.96
N PHE A 275 -7.71 7.67 1.78
CA PHE A 275 -6.65 6.67 1.93
C PHE A 275 -6.93 5.47 1.03
N THR A 276 -6.14 5.35 -0.02
CA THR A 276 -6.20 4.21 -0.96
C THR A 276 -5.46 2.99 -0.44
N THR A 277 -4.37 3.20 0.31
CA THR A 277 -3.54 2.16 0.93
C THR A 277 -2.89 2.67 2.23
N ASN A 278 -1.89 1.95 2.77
CA ASN A 278 -1.06 2.46 3.85
C ASN A 278 -0.34 3.78 3.46
N CYS A 279 0.03 4.63 4.41
CA CYS A 279 0.11 4.40 5.85
C CYS A 279 -0.90 5.26 6.62
N ILE A 280 -2.05 4.70 7.01
CA ILE A 280 -2.95 5.37 7.95
C ILE A 280 -2.38 5.28 9.37
N MET A 281 -2.20 6.43 10.02
CA MET A 281 -1.92 6.49 11.45
C MET A 281 -3.22 6.67 12.22
N PRO A 282 -3.31 6.27 13.50
CA PRO A 282 -4.48 6.53 14.33
C PRO A 282 -4.93 8.01 14.24
N PRO A 283 -6.08 8.30 13.62
CA PRO A 283 -6.49 9.66 13.33
C PRO A 283 -6.97 10.39 14.58
N LYS A 284 -6.56 11.67 14.70
CA LYS A 284 -7.06 12.54 15.77
C LYS A 284 -8.53 12.88 15.55
N GLU A 285 -9.21 13.13 16.66
CA GLU A 285 -10.67 13.35 16.69
C GLU A 285 -11.12 14.52 15.79
N ASN A 286 -10.31 15.58 15.69
CA ASN A 286 -10.68 16.80 14.97
C ASN A 286 -10.73 16.64 13.43
N TYR A 287 -10.08 15.62 12.87
CA TYR A 287 -10.14 15.36 11.42
C TYR A 287 -10.60 13.94 11.06
N ARG A 288 -10.85 13.05 12.03
CA ARG A 288 -11.26 11.66 11.77
C ARG A 288 -12.51 11.59 10.88
N ALA A 289 -13.50 12.43 11.12
CA ALA A 289 -14.74 12.49 10.34
C ALA A 289 -14.53 12.97 8.88
N ASN A 290 -13.35 13.46 8.53
CA ASN A 290 -13.00 13.88 7.17
C ASN A 290 -12.20 12.81 6.42
N ILE A 291 -11.88 11.68 7.07
CA ILE A 291 -11.16 10.57 6.47
C ILE A 291 -12.13 9.56 5.86
N PHE A 292 -11.80 9.20 4.63
CA PHE A 292 -12.39 8.11 3.89
C PHE A 292 -11.29 7.09 3.61
N THR A 293 -11.54 5.84 3.94
CA THR A 293 -10.68 4.72 3.54
C THR A 293 -11.33 3.95 2.41
N THR A 294 -10.56 3.17 1.66
CA THR A 294 -11.08 2.25 0.65
C THR A 294 -10.19 1.02 0.58
N ASP A 295 -10.65 -0.01 -0.14
CA ASP A 295 -9.91 -1.24 -0.35
C ASP A 295 -9.54 -1.89 1.00
N MET A 296 -8.30 -2.34 1.20
CA MET A 296 -7.88 -2.98 2.44
C MET A 296 -7.71 -2.02 3.62
N VAL A 297 -7.77 -0.69 3.40
CA VAL A 297 -7.54 0.30 4.46
C VAL A 297 -8.75 0.39 5.39
N GLY A 298 -8.51 0.30 6.70
CA GLY A 298 -9.57 0.37 7.70
C GLY A 298 -9.14 1.04 8.99
N PHE A 299 -10.00 1.88 9.54
CA PHE A 299 -9.86 2.45 10.89
C PHE A 299 -11.24 2.81 11.44
N ASP A 300 -11.53 2.41 12.68
CA ASP A 300 -12.84 2.63 13.28
C ASP A 300 -13.18 4.12 13.43
N GLY A 301 -14.37 4.49 12.99
CA GLY A 301 -14.85 5.88 12.98
C GLY A 301 -14.42 6.70 11.74
N CYS A 302 -13.69 6.11 10.79
CA CYS A 302 -13.53 6.65 9.44
C CYS A 302 -14.62 6.08 8.52
N ALA A 303 -15.08 6.87 7.54
CA ALA A 303 -15.98 6.35 6.51
C ALA A 303 -15.20 5.42 5.56
N HIS A 304 -15.89 4.45 4.95
CA HIS A 304 -15.29 3.55 3.96
C HIS A 304 -16.00 3.64 2.60
N VAL A 305 -15.23 3.71 1.53
CA VAL A 305 -15.71 3.66 0.15
C VAL A 305 -15.61 2.23 -0.34
N GLU A 306 -16.76 1.56 -0.39
CA GLU A 306 -16.89 0.19 -0.87
C GLU A 306 -16.75 0.12 -2.39
N GLU A 307 -16.16 -0.98 -2.85
CA GLU A 307 -16.10 -1.33 -4.26
C GLU A 307 -17.40 -2.01 -4.71
N LYS A 308 -17.91 -1.61 -5.87
CA LYS A 308 -19.04 -2.27 -6.55
C LYS A 308 -18.54 -3.49 -7.31
N ALA A 309 -19.46 -4.41 -7.60
CA ALA A 309 -19.16 -5.65 -8.32
C ALA A 309 -18.57 -5.46 -9.73
N ASP A 310 -18.72 -4.27 -10.33
CA ASP A 310 -18.14 -3.90 -11.62
C ASP A 310 -16.75 -3.26 -11.51
N GLY A 311 -16.17 -3.21 -10.30
CA GLY A 311 -14.86 -2.61 -10.02
C GLY A 311 -14.87 -1.09 -9.83
N THR A 312 -16.05 -0.46 -9.93
CA THR A 312 -16.17 0.99 -9.72
C THR A 312 -16.39 1.34 -8.25
N LYS A 313 -15.89 2.51 -7.84
CA LYS A 313 -16.07 3.08 -6.50
C LYS A 313 -16.88 4.35 -6.58
N ASP A 314 -17.71 4.59 -5.57
CA ASP A 314 -18.54 5.79 -5.49
C ASP A 314 -17.92 6.81 -4.54
N PHE A 315 -17.29 7.84 -5.10
CA PHE A 315 -16.64 8.89 -4.32
C PHE A 315 -17.57 10.07 -3.99
N SER A 316 -18.88 9.96 -4.25
CA SER A 316 -19.85 11.04 -3.95
C SER A 316 -19.72 11.57 -2.52
N ALA A 317 -19.68 10.70 -1.52
CA ALA A 317 -19.54 11.08 -0.11
C ALA A 317 -18.24 11.86 0.17
N VAL A 318 -17.12 11.46 -0.44
CA VAL A 318 -15.82 12.16 -0.29
C VAL A 318 -15.90 13.57 -0.88
N ILE A 319 -16.52 13.68 -2.05
CA ILE A 319 -16.66 14.93 -2.80
C ILE A 319 -17.61 15.89 -2.09
N GLU A 320 -18.76 15.40 -1.65
CA GLU A 320 -19.74 16.18 -0.87
C GLU A 320 -19.10 16.70 0.41
N ARG A 321 -18.33 15.85 1.11
CA ARG A 321 -17.62 16.27 2.31
C ARG A 321 -16.60 17.38 2.06
N ALA A 322 -15.84 17.29 0.97
CA ALA A 322 -14.91 18.35 0.59
C ALA A 322 -15.63 19.68 0.30
N ILE A 323 -16.78 19.63 -0.38
CA ILE A 323 -17.61 20.80 -0.68
C ILE A 323 -18.16 21.42 0.62
N GLU A 324 -18.65 20.61 1.54
CA GLU A 324 -19.14 21.06 2.86
C GLU A 324 -18.06 21.77 3.68
N LEU A 325 -16.83 21.25 3.66
CA LEU A 325 -15.70 21.83 4.38
C LEU A 325 -15.23 23.16 3.77
N GLY A 326 -15.53 23.41 2.50
CA GLY A 326 -15.30 24.70 1.82
C GLY A 326 -13.85 25.02 1.48
N GLY A 327 -12.88 24.30 2.06
CA GLY A 327 -11.45 24.52 1.85
C GLY A 327 -10.93 25.84 2.42
N TYR A 328 -9.78 26.27 1.91
CA TYR A 328 -9.18 27.54 2.32
C TYR A 328 -9.78 28.73 1.56
N LYS A 329 -9.83 29.89 2.20
CA LYS A 329 -10.29 31.14 1.57
C LYS A 329 -9.22 31.79 0.68
N GLU A 330 -7.96 31.56 1.02
CA GLU A 330 -6.79 32.10 0.35
C GLU A 330 -5.81 30.95 0.09
N ALA A 331 -4.93 31.12 -0.89
CA ALA A 331 -3.92 30.12 -1.20
C ALA A 331 -3.03 29.89 0.05
N GLN A 332 -2.75 28.62 0.34
CA GLN A 332 -1.85 28.23 1.42
C GLN A 332 -0.53 27.77 0.83
N GLU A 333 0.54 28.47 1.19
CA GLU A 333 1.89 28.12 0.75
C GLU A 333 2.52 27.16 1.76
N PHE A 334 2.77 25.92 1.31
CA PHE A 334 3.53 24.94 2.08
C PHE A 334 4.95 24.81 1.52
N THR A 335 5.83 24.24 2.34
CA THR A 335 7.22 23.96 1.96
C THR A 335 7.58 22.52 2.24
N GLY A 336 8.42 21.93 1.39
CA GLY A 336 9.07 20.66 1.68
C GLY A 336 10.08 20.79 2.81
N ILE A 337 10.70 19.66 3.19
CA ILE A 337 11.67 19.58 4.29
C ILE A 337 12.89 20.50 4.05
N ASN A 338 13.20 20.80 2.79
CA ASN A 338 14.29 21.71 2.39
C ASN A 338 13.87 23.19 2.29
N GLY A 339 12.63 23.54 2.65
CA GLY A 339 12.09 24.89 2.51
C GLY A 339 11.66 25.28 1.08
N GLY A 340 11.72 24.35 0.12
CA GLY A 340 11.26 24.58 -1.26
C GLY A 340 9.74 24.53 -1.39
N HIS A 341 9.18 25.28 -2.34
CA HIS A 341 7.74 25.37 -2.60
C HIS A 341 7.24 24.42 -3.69
N GLU A 342 8.15 23.65 -4.27
CA GLU A 342 7.87 22.67 -5.33
C GLU A 342 8.78 21.45 -5.19
N VAL A 343 8.34 20.33 -5.72
CA VAL A 343 9.10 19.07 -5.79
C VAL A 343 9.11 18.54 -7.22
N THR A 344 10.15 17.81 -7.60
CA THR A 344 10.26 17.21 -8.94
C THR A 344 10.13 15.70 -8.86
N THR A 345 9.30 15.13 -9.72
CA THR A 345 9.10 13.68 -9.88
C THR A 345 9.19 13.28 -11.36
N GLY A 346 9.08 11.99 -11.67
CA GLY A 346 8.94 11.50 -13.05
C GLY A 346 10.22 11.06 -13.75
N PHE A 347 11.25 10.67 -13.00
CA PHE A 347 12.47 10.07 -13.54
C PHE A 347 12.39 8.53 -13.52
N GLY A 348 11.33 7.97 -14.12
CA GLY A 348 11.15 6.52 -14.26
C GLY A 348 12.12 5.91 -15.27
N HIS A 349 12.13 4.57 -15.40
CA HIS A 349 13.09 3.87 -16.29
C HIS A 349 13.00 4.36 -17.74
N GLY A 350 11.78 4.53 -18.28
CA GLY A 350 11.60 5.03 -19.65
C GLY A 350 12.18 6.42 -19.87
N THR A 351 12.07 7.30 -18.87
CA THR A 351 12.67 8.64 -18.89
C THR A 351 14.19 8.59 -18.89
N VAL A 352 14.76 7.83 -17.95
CA VAL A 352 16.22 7.76 -17.73
C VAL A 352 16.90 7.07 -18.92
N LEU A 353 16.31 5.97 -19.42
CA LEU A 353 16.79 5.28 -20.60
C LEU A 353 16.70 6.16 -21.85
N GLY A 354 15.68 7.01 -21.96
CA GLY A 354 15.53 7.99 -23.04
C GLY A 354 16.65 9.04 -23.11
N ILE A 355 17.44 9.19 -22.04
CA ILE A 355 18.61 10.10 -21.99
C ILE A 355 19.91 9.35 -21.63
N ALA A 356 19.96 8.02 -21.82
CA ALA A 356 21.09 7.19 -21.38
C ALA A 356 22.44 7.69 -21.90
N ASP A 357 22.54 8.09 -23.16
CA ASP A 357 23.77 8.61 -23.75
C ASP A 357 24.31 9.83 -22.99
N LYS A 358 23.43 10.75 -22.58
CA LYS A 358 23.82 11.94 -21.81
C LYS A 358 24.33 11.57 -20.41
N VAL A 359 23.68 10.60 -19.76
CA VAL A 359 24.10 10.10 -18.45
C VAL A 359 25.48 9.43 -18.56
N ILE A 360 25.67 8.59 -19.58
CA ILE A 360 26.94 7.91 -19.87
C ILE A 360 28.05 8.92 -20.16
N ASP A 361 27.79 9.93 -20.99
CA ASP A 361 28.76 10.97 -21.32
C ASP A 361 29.14 11.80 -20.09
N ALA A 362 28.18 12.14 -19.22
CA ALA A 362 28.45 12.85 -17.98
C ALA A 362 29.29 12.01 -17.00
N VAL A 363 29.10 10.69 -16.95
CA VAL A 363 29.96 9.78 -16.19
C VAL A 363 31.36 9.72 -16.78
N LYS A 364 31.49 9.52 -18.11
CA LYS A 364 32.79 9.46 -18.80
C LYS A 364 33.58 10.76 -18.67
N ALA A 365 32.91 11.91 -18.69
CA ALA A 365 33.51 13.22 -18.50
C ALA A 365 33.86 13.53 -17.02
N GLY A 366 33.47 12.66 -16.08
CA GLY A 366 33.69 12.84 -14.64
C GLY A 366 32.79 13.91 -14.00
N ALA A 367 31.77 14.39 -14.71
CA ALA A 367 30.75 15.31 -14.20
C ALA A 367 29.83 14.62 -13.19
N ILE A 368 29.53 13.33 -13.42
CA ILE A 368 28.91 12.44 -12.44
C ILE A 368 29.95 11.42 -11.99
N LYS A 369 30.25 11.39 -10.69
CA LYS A 369 31.26 10.47 -10.11
C LYS A 369 30.63 9.26 -9.43
N HIS A 370 29.47 9.45 -8.82
CA HIS A 370 28.78 8.44 -8.03
C HIS A 370 27.26 8.61 -8.18
N PHE A 371 26.56 7.49 -8.12
CA PHE A 371 25.12 7.45 -7.89
C PHE A 371 24.90 6.80 -6.52
N PHE A 372 24.08 7.43 -5.68
CA PHE A 372 23.66 6.88 -4.41
C PHE A 372 22.18 6.50 -4.53
N LEU A 373 21.86 5.23 -4.34
CA LEU A 373 20.48 4.77 -4.27
C LEU A 373 19.95 5.03 -2.85
N VAL A 374 19.17 6.10 -2.70
CA VAL A 374 18.48 6.48 -1.45
C VAL A 374 16.97 6.31 -1.65
N GLY A 375 16.57 5.09 -2.02
CA GLY A 375 15.17 4.68 -2.06
C GLY A 375 14.77 3.97 -0.76
N GLY A 376 13.48 3.73 -0.58
CA GLY A 376 12.94 3.03 0.60
C GLY A 376 11.77 3.79 1.21
N CYS A 377 11.53 3.56 2.49
CA CYS A 377 10.42 4.16 3.23
C CYS A 377 10.95 5.06 4.35
N ASP A 378 10.32 6.22 4.53
CA ASP A 378 10.60 7.12 5.66
C ASP A 378 9.90 6.63 6.95
N GLY A 379 10.28 7.20 8.11
CA GLY A 379 9.75 6.81 9.42
C GLY A 379 9.92 7.88 10.50
N ALA A 380 9.34 7.64 11.67
CA ALA A 380 9.35 8.62 12.78
C ALA A 380 10.63 8.62 13.63
N LYS A 381 11.55 7.65 13.43
CA LYS A 381 12.84 7.67 14.14
C LYS A 381 13.72 8.73 13.51
N VAL A 382 14.22 9.65 14.34
CA VAL A 382 15.29 10.56 13.94
C VAL A 382 16.56 9.73 13.85
N GLY A 383 17.11 9.61 12.63
CA GLY A 383 18.28 8.79 12.32
C GLY A 383 19.57 9.23 13.00
#